data_AF-A0A7W1QL03-F1
#
_entry.id   AF-A0A7W1QL03-F1
#
_cell.length_a   1.000
_cell.length_b   1.000
_cell.length_c   1.000
_cell.angle_alpha   90.00
_cell.angle_beta   90.00
_cell.angle_gamma   90.00
#
_symmetry.space_group_name_H-M   'P 1'
#
loop_
_entity.id
_entity.type
_entity.pdbx_description
1 polymer ?
#
loop_
_entity_poly.entity_id
_entity_poly.type
_entity_poly.pdbx_seq_one_letter_code
_entity_poly.pdbx_strand_id
1 'polypeptide(L)' 'MFRNLFGFAVFAVVTIFLLKVVFSLFGLFLGLLGAALWFAFVGFMIYLVLKVFAPGTAARVREMIAGER' A
#
# COMPACT_ATOMS: atom_id res chain seq x y z
N MET A 1 29.69 -29.89 -22.10
CA MET A 1 29.58 -29.08 -20.85
C MET A 1 29.07 -27.66 -21.12
N PHE A 2 29.58 -26.94 -22.12
CA PHE A 2 29.06 -25.61 -22.52
C PHE A 2 27.55 -25.55 -22.80
N ARG A 3 26.97 -26.57 -23.44
CA ARG A 3 25.51 -26.65 -23.70
C ARG A 3 24.67 -26.67 -22.41
N ASN A 4 25.14 -27.35 -21.37
CA ASN A 4 24.44 -27.39 -20.08
C ASN A 4 24.64 -26.08 -19.29
N LEU A 5 25.83 -25.47 -19.39
CA LEU A 5 26.11 -24.17 -18.77
C LEU A 5 25.22 -23.06 -19.36
N PHE A 6 25.03 -23.06 -20.69
CA PHE A 6 24.16 -22.11 -21.37
C PHE A 6 22.68 -22.29 -20.98
N GLY A 7 22.20 -23.54 -20.91
CA GLY A 7 20.85 -23.84 -20.43
C GLY A 7 20.63 -23.35 -18.99
N PHE A 8 21.61 -23.56 -18.11
CA PHE A 8 21.54 -23.08 -16.72
C PHE A 8 21.57 -21.55 -16.62
N ALA A 9 22.40 -20.90 -17.44
CA ALA A 9 22.47 -19.43 -17.50
C ALA A 9 21.15 -18.82 -17.98
N VAL A 10 20.54 -19.35 -19.04
CA VAL A 10 19.24 -18.90 -19.53
C VAL A 10 18.15 -19.14 -18.49
N PHE A 11 18.13 -20.33 -17.87
CA PHE A 11 17.18 -20.64 -16.82
C PHE A 11 17.29 -19.68 -15.63
N ALA A 12 18.51 -19.39 -15.17
CA ALA A 12 18.75 -18.46 -14.07
C ALA A 12 18.23 -17.04 -14.40
N VAL A 13 18.48 -16.54 -15.61
CA VAL A 13 17.98 -15.22 -16.04
C VAL A 13 16.45 -15.20 -16.06
N VAL A 14 15.82 -16.25 -16.60
CA VAL A 14 14.37 -16.38 -16.66
C VAL A 14 13.78 -16.45 -15.24
N THR A 15 14.35 -17.27 -14.36
CA THR A 15 13.89 -17.39 -12.97
C THR A 15 14.01 -16.06 -12.23
N ILE A 16 15.14 -15.34 -12.35
CA ILE A 16 15.32 -14.03 -11.71
C ILE A 16 14.30 -13.02 -12.26
N PHE A 17 14.05 -13.04 -13.56
CA PHE A 17 13.04 -12.18 -14.17
C PHE A 17 11.64 -12.47 -13.62
N LEU A 18 11.21 -13.72 -13.61
CA LEU A 18 9.93 -14.12 -13.01
C LEU A 18 9.82 -13.71 -11.55
N LEU A 19 10.88 -13.93 -10.77
CA LEU A 19 10.92 -13.57 -9.36
C LEU A 19 10.74 -12.06 -9.16
N LYS A 20 11.42 -11.23 -9.99
CA LYS A 20 11.26 -9.77 -9.98
C LYS A 20 9.83 -9.36 -10.31
N VAL A 21 9.19 -10.00 -11.28
CA VAL A 21 7.80 -9.69 -11.65
C VAL A 21 6.85 -10.00 -10.49
N VAL A 22 6.99 -11.18 -9.87
CA VAL A 22 6.16 -11.57 -8.71
C VAL A 22 6.36 -10.62 -7.54
N PHE A 23 7.60 -10.31 -7.17
CA PHE A 23 7.88 -9.37 -6.08
C PHE A 23 7.44 -7.94 -6.40
N SER A 24 7.49 -7.52 -7.66
CA SER A 24 6.99 -6.20 -8.08
C SER A 24 5.47 -6.10 -7.91
N LEU A 25 4.72 -7.13 -8.34
CA LEU A 25 3.27 -7.19 -8.14
C LEU A 25 2.90 -7.24 -6.65
N PHE A 26 3.65 -8.00 -5.86
CA PHE A 26 3.46 -8.05 -4.42
C PHE A 26 3.79 -6.69 -3.76
N GLY A 27 4.88 -6.04 -4.19
CA GLY A 27 5.26 -4.71 -3.75
C GLY A 27 4.25 -3.64 -4.12
N LEU A 28 3.58 -3.75 -5.28
CA LEU A 28 2.48 -2.88 -5.67
C LEU A 28 1.30 -3.02 -4.71
N PHE A 29 0.91 -4.26 -4.39
CA PHE A 29 -0.19 -4.50 -3.45
C PHE A 29 0.13 -3.97 -2.04
N LEU A 30 1.32 -4.27 -1.53
CA LEU A 30 1.78 -3.74 -0.25
C LEU A 30 1.93 -2.22 -0.26
N GLY A 31 2.39 -1.64 -1.37
CA GLY A 31 2.50 -0.20 -1.56
C GLY A 31 1.14 0.49 -1.53
N LEU A 32 0.13 -0.09 -2.18
CA LEU A 32 -1.25 0.39 -2.13
C LEU A 32 -1.83 0.29 -0.72
N LEU A 33 -1.62 -0.82 -0.02
CA LEU A 33 -2.03 -0.98 1.38
C LEU A 33 -1.34 0.05 2.28
N GLY A 34 -0.03 0.24 2.12
CA GLY A 34 0.73 1.24 2.86
C GLY A 34 0.24 2.66 2.59
N ALA A 35 -0.04 3.00 1.33
CA ALA A 35 -0.61 4.28 0.95
C ALA A 35 -2.00 4.50 1.56
N ALA A 36 -2.88 3.49 1.49
CA ALA A 36 -4.22 3.56 2.08
C ALA A 36 -4.15 3.76 3.60
N LEU A 37 -3.29 3.02 4.30
CA LEU A 37 -3.04 3.18 5.72
C LEU A 37 -2.48 4.57 6.05
N TRP A 38 -1.57 5.08 5.22
CA TRP A 38 -1.01 6.43 5.37
C TRP A 38 -2.10 7.50 5.23
N PHE A 39 -2.94 7.41 4.20
CA PHE A 39 -4.07 8.34 4.04
C PHE A 39 -5.06 8.25 5.19
N ALA A 40 -5.38 7.04 5.67
CA ALA A 40 -6.23 6.85 6.84
C ALA A 40 -5.61 7.46 8.10
N PHE A 41 -4.30 7.30 8.30
CA PHE A 41 -3.56 7.88 9.41
C PHE A 41 -3.57 9.41 9.36
N VAL A 42 -3.33 10.01 8.19
CA VAL A 42 -3.40 11.47 8.00
C VAL A 42 -4.82 11.98 8.28
N GLY A 43 -5.84 11.30 7.74
CA GLY A 43 -7.24 11.64 8.02
C GLY A 43 -7.58 11.57 9.51
N PHE A 44 -7.06 10.55 10.21
CA PHE A 44 -7.20 10.39 11.65
C PHE A 44 -6.49 11.51 12.43
N MET A 45 -5.27 11.89 12.03
CA MET A 45 -4.56 13.03 12.62
C MET A 45 -5.35 14.32 12.46
N ILE A 46 -5.87 14.61 11.27
CA ILE A 46 -6.70 15.79 11.02
C ILE A 46 -7.94 15.76 11.91
N TYR A 47 -8.61 14.60 12.01
CA TYR A 47 -9.75 14.43 12.90
C TYR A 47 -9.39 14.67 14.37
N LEU A 48 -8.24 14.18 14.84
CA LEU A 48 -7.77 14.42 16.20
C LEU A 48 -7.52 15.90 16.47
N VAL A 49 -6.86 16.60 15.54
CA VAL A 49 -6.65 18.05 15.63
C VAL A 49 -8.00 18.77 15.70
N LEU A 50 -8.93 18.44 14.81
CA LEU A 50 -10.29 19.00 14.84
C LEU A 50 -11.00 18.68 16.16
N LYS A 51 -10.85 17.48 16.70
CA LYS A 51 -11.48 17.08 17.96
C LYS A 51 -10.95 17.86 19.16
N VAL A 52 -9.65 18.18 19.17
CA VAL A 52 -9.00 18.94 20.25
C VAL A 52 -9.35 20.43 20.18
N PHE A 53 -9.29 21.03 18.98
CA PHE A 53 -9.48 22.48 18.83
C PHE A 53 -10.93 22.90 18.56
N ALA A 54 -11.73 22.05 17.92
CA ALA A 54 -13.08 22.36 17.45
C ALA A 54 -14.00 21.12 17.53
N PRO A 55 -14.37 20.67 18.75
CA PRO A 55 -15.12 19.43 18.95
C PRO A 55 -16.47 19.40 18.21
N GLY A 56 -17.12 20.56 18.03
CA GLY A 56 -18.36 20.68 17.26
C GLY A 56 -18.18 20.41 15.75
N THR A 57 -17.03 20.79 15.18
CA THR A 57 -16.72 20.50 13.77
C THR A 57 -16.33 19.03 13.59
N ALA A 58 -15.60 18.46 14.56
CA ALA A 58 -15.29 17.03 14.56
C ALA A 58 -16.55 16.15 14.65
N ALA A 59 -17.57 16.56 15.41
CA ALA A 59 -18.85 15.87 15.49
C ALA A 59 -19.56 15.84 14.12
N ARG A 60 -19.65 16.99 13.42
CA ARG A 60 -20.25 17.05 12.08
C ARG A 60 -19.48 16.24 11.03
N VAL A 61 -18.14 16.26 11.09
CA VAL A 61 -17.31 15.42 10.19
C VAL A 61 -17.57 13.94 10.45
N ARG A 62 -17.71 13.54 11.72
CA ARG A 62 -18.07 12.16 12.08
C ARG A 62 -19.46 11.78 11.59
N GLU A 63 -20.46 12.64 11.74
CA GLU A 63 -21.83 12.41 11.22
C GLU A 63 -21.84 12.28 9.69
N MET A 64 -21.16 13.18 8.97
CA MET A 64 -21.04 13.09 7.50
C MET A 64 -20.34 11.80 7.04
N ILE A 65 -19.31 11.35 7.75
CA ILE A 65 -18.58 10.12 7.41
C ILE A 65 -19.37 8.87 7.81
N ALA A 66 -20.04 8.87 8.97
CA ALA A 66 -20.84 7.76 9.46
C ALA A 66 -22.11 7.55 8.61
N GLY A 67 -22.56 8.59 7.89
CA GLY A 67 -23.78 8.54 7.10
C GLY A 67 -25.05 8.42 7.94
N GLU A 68 -24.95 8.65 9.25
CA GLU A 68 -26.11 8.78 10.13
C GLU A 68 -26.82 10.09 9.76
N ARG A 69 -27.97 9.95 9.10
CA ARG A 69 -28.95 11.03 8.96
C ARG A 69 -29.56 11.37 10.30
#